data_AF-A0A960EYL3-F1
#
_entry.id   AF-A0A960EYL3-F1
#
_cell.length_a   1.000
_cell.length_b   1.000
_cell.length_c   1.000
_cell.angle_alpha   90.00
_cell.angle_beta   90.00
_cell.angle_gamma   90.00
#
_symmetry.space_group_name_H-M   'P 1'
#
loop_
_entity.id
_entity.type
_entity.pdbx_description
1 polymer ?
#
loop_
_entity_poly.entity_id
_entity_poly.type
_entity_poly.pdbx_seq_one_letter_code
_entity_poly.pdbx_strand_id
1 'polypeptide(L)'
;MADTPVAPAPATRRGAEADVYHGVTIPDPYRWLEDGDSPETRAWVAAHYQRTRQALDAQPARARWHERLSALTALPTTLAVQVAGRHLFTLERPAGADQYALVLRSAVDPTVRARTLLDPASMAADAAVAIDWFHPSRDGGLVAYGVSEGGTENSVLHVMDVATGQVLPVRIPDTRAASVAWLADNTGFWYARYPAGDEYHRHIRFHRLGTDPADDPVVWDRLVTPETWPDVSASRDGRHLLVHAMVGWSQVDVHLLDTTTGEWTSVVEGVEAQTALQFDGDGDTVSLVGVTTRDADNGRVVRAPLTDPTNWTTVVAERPDSVLGALAIEGDGLLLAASTVAVDRLERYAADGTPAGTVDLGVAAVVSLDADEGQAFLARGTFGAPVDLLHVAPDGTLHLWGDPVDASVLPELAVRQVFYPSLDGTRIPMFVAHRADVTPTPDTPLILTGYGGFAIAESPVWMPNLAAWCAAGGVYAIAGLRGGYEYGEAWHQAGRRANKQRVFDDFHAAADWLVTEGCTSRERLAVHGGSNGGLLMGAAITQRPDLAPAVWCAVPLLDMIRFPQFLIA
;
A
#
# COMPACT_ATOMS: atom_id res chain seq x y z
N MET A 1 -7.49 38.44 -6.04
CA MET A 1 -8.83 38.56 -5.44
C MET A 1 -8.60 38.77 -3.95
N ALA A 2 -9.27 39.72 -3.32
CA ALA A 2 -9.11 39.92 -1.88
C ALA A 2 -9.62 38.67 -1.14
N ASP A 3 -8.82 38.13 -0.22
CA ASP A 3 -9.23 36.99 0.59
C ASP A 3 -10.53 37.31 1.32
N THR A 4 -11.50 36.41 1.23
CA THR A 4 -12.72 36.53 2.04
C THR A 4 -12.30 36.43 3.50
N PRO A 5 -12.62 37.42 4.36
CA PRO A 5 -12.19 37.38 5.75
C PRO A 5 -12.73 36.13 6.43
N VAL A 6 -11.82 35.26 6.87
CA VAL A 6 -12.15 34.07 7.65
C VAL A 6 -12.47 34.53 9.08
N ALA A 7 -13.52 33.96 9.68
CA ALA A 7 -13.88 34.22 11.08
C ALA A 7 -12.65 34.03 12.02
N PRO A 8 -12.62 34.60 13.24
CA PRO A 8 -11.56 34.30 14.23
C PRO A 8 -11.66 32.86 14.76
N ALA A 9 -10.52 32.23 15.09
CA ALA A 9 -10.47 30.83 15.53
C ALA A 9 -11.37 30.62 16.76
N PRO A 10 -12.14 29.51 16.83
CA PRO A 10 -12.80 29.14 18.07
C PRO A 10 -11.80 29.15 19.22
N ALA A 11 -12.21 29.63 20.39
CA ALA A 11 -11.35 29.65 21.55
C ALA A 11 -11.04 28.21 21.98
N THR A 12 -9.75 27.89 22.11
CA THR A 12 -9.29 26.60 22.64
C THR A 12 -8.72 26.82 24.03
N ARG A 13 -9.36 26.27 25.07
CA ARG A 13 -8.86 26.41 26.44
C ARG A 13 -7.52 25.68 26.59
N ARG A 14 -6.66 26.24 27.44
CA ARG A 14 -5.40 25.64 27.84
C ARG A 14 -5.57 25.06 29.24
N GLY A 15 -5.37 23.77 29.39
CA GLY A 15 -5.29 23.09 30.67
C GLY A 15 -3.90 23.22 31.30
N ALA A 16 -3.70 22.50 32.41
CA ALA A 16 -2.47 22.51 33.21
C ALA A 16 -1.79 21.13 33.26
N GLU A 17 -2.29 20.19 32.46
CA GLU A 17 -1.78 18.83 32.36
C GLU A 17 -0.31 18.86 31.89
N ALA A 18 0.50 18.01 32.53
CA ALA A 18 1.91 17.84 32.21
C ALA A 18 2.34 16.45 32.65
N ASP A 19 3.21 15.83 31.85
CA ASP A 19 3.79 14.52 32.14
C ASP A 19 5.30 14.65 32.35
N VAL A 20 5.90 13.70 33.07
CA VAL A 20 7.36 13.66 33.29
C VAL A 20 7.96 12.49 32.53
N TYR A 21 8.75 12.78 31.50
CA TYR A 21 9.48 11.79 30.71
C TYR A 21 10.98 11.95 30.96
N HIS A 22 11.63 10.90 31.46
CA HIS A 22 13.09 10.89 31.72
C HIS A 22 13.58 12.09 32.56
N GLY A 23 12.77 12.56 33.52
CA GLY A 23 13.08 13.71 34.38
C GLY A 23 12.75 15.08 33.77
N VAL A 24 12.21 15.14 32.55
CA VAL A 24 11.76 16.37 31.89
C VAL A 24 10.24 16.51 32.03
N THR A 25 9.79 17.63 32.57
CA THR A 25 8.35 17.97 32.60
C THR A 25 7.93 18.54 31.25
N ILE A 26 6.94 17.92 30.62
CA ILE A 26 6.41 18.29 29.31
C ILE A 26 4.95 18.72 29.48
N PRO A 27 4.64 20.03 29.36
CA PRO A 27 3.27 20.53 29.41
C PRO A 27 2.47 20.07 28.20
N ASP A 28 1.24 19.64 28.44
CA ASP A 28 0.27 19.28 27.41
C ASP A 28 -1.04 20.05 27.65
N PRO A 29 -1.08 21.35 27.29
CA PRO A 29 -2.20 22.22 27.61
C PRO A 29 -3.48 21.85 26.83
N TYR A 30 -3.42 20.94 25.87
CA TYR A 30 -4.55 20.53 25.05
C TYR A 30 -4.93 19.06 25.24
N ARG A 31 -4.40 18.39 26.29
CA ARG A 31 -4.70 17.00 26.68
C ARG A 31 -6.18 16.65 26.63
N TRP A 32 -7.05 17.60 26.99
CA TRP A 32 -8.50 17.39 26.98
C TRP A 32 -9.09 17.07 25.59
N LEU A 33 -8.41 17.43 24.50
CA LEU A 33 -8.82 17.08 23.13
C LEU A 33 -8.57 15.62 22.77
N GLU A 34 -7.80 14.87 23.58
CA GLU A 34 -7.59 13.43 23.37
C GLU A 34 -8.86 12.61 23.64
N ASP A 35 -9.76 13.10 24.50
CA ASP A 35 -11.07 12.50 24.70
C ASP A 35 -12.05 12.98 23.62
N GLY A 36 -12.08 12.23 22.51
CA GLY A 36 -12.95 12.47 21.36
C GLY A 36 -14.44 12.30 21.65
N ASP A 37 -14.80 11.51 22.66
CA ASP A 37 -16.18 11.25 23.04
C ASP A 37 -16.76 12.35 23.94
N SER A 38 -15.89 13.14 24.59
CA SER A 38 -16.32 14.22 25.45
C SER A 38 -17.20 15.23 24.69
N PRO A 39 -18.29 15.73 25.32
CA PRO A 39 -19.12 16.77 24.73
C PRO A 39 -18.33 18.05 24.38
N GLU A 40 -17.28 18.34 25.13
CA GLU A 40 -16.42 19.52 24.91
C GLU A 40 -15.62 19.37 23.61
N THR A 41 -14.95 18.24 23.39
CA THR A 41 -14.17 17.97 22.17
C THR A 41 -15.08 17.92 20.94
N ARG A 42 -16.24 17.26 21.02
CA ARG A 42 -17.20 17.21 19.91
C ARG A 42 -17.70 18.60 19.52
N ALA A 43 -17.97 19.46 20.49
CA ALA A 43 -18.37 20.84 20.23
C ALA A 43 -17.23 21.67 19.60
N TRP A 44 -15.99 21.48 20.08
CA TRP A 44 -14.80 22.10 19.51
C TRP A 44 -14.57 21.69 18.05
N VAL A 45 -14.64 20.39 17.75
CA VAL A 45 -14.52 19.86 16.39
C VAL A 45 -15.59 20.44 15.47
N ALA A 46 -16.85 20.47 15.90
CA ALA A 46 -17.94 21.02 15.12
C ALA A 46 -17.73 22.51 14.78
N ALA A 47 -17.26 23.31 15.74
CA ALA A 47 -16.99 24.73 15.54
C ALA A 47 -15.82 24.97 14.56
N HIS A 48 -14.74 24.21 14.69
CA HIS A 48 -13.60 24.27 13.77
C HIS A 48 -13.99 23.80 12.36
N TYR A 49 -14.77 22.72 12.25
CA TYR A 49 -15.30 22.24 10.98
C TYR A 49 -16.16 23.30 10.29
N GLN A 50 -17.11 23.90 11.01
CA GLN A 50 -18.00 24.93 10.45
C GLN A 50 -17.21 26.15 9.93
N ARG A 51 -16.24 26.64 10.71
CA ARG A 51 -15.32 27.71 10.29
C ARG A 51 -14.60 27.34 9.00
N THR A 52 -14.02 26.15 8.93
CA THR A 52 -13.29 25.67 7.76
C THR A 52 -14.20 25.57 6.55
N ARG A 53 -15.43 25.04 6.71
CA ARG A 53 -16.43 24.99 5.65
C ARG A 53 -16.80 26.38 5.13
N GLN A 54 -17.06 27.34 6.00
CA GLN A 54 -17.33 28.72 5.60
C GLN A 54 -16.19 29.30 4.74
N ALA A 55 -14.93 29.08 5.13
CA ALA A 55 -13.78 29.57 4.39
C ALA A 55 -13.59 28.88 3.03
N LEU A 56 -13.77 27.55 2.97
CA LEU A 56 -13.59 26.77 1.74
C LEU A 56 -14.76 26.95 0.78
N ASP A 57 -16.01 26.92 1.28
CA ASP A 57 -17.22 27.05 0.46
C ASP A 57 -17.35 28.44 -0.17
N ALA A 58 -16.74 29.47 0.42
CA ALA A 58 -16.65 30.81 -0.16
C ALA A 58 -15.64 30.94 -1.31
N GLN A 59 -14.79 29.94 -1.57
CA GLN A 59 -13.74 30.04 -2.59
C GLN A 59 -14.33 30.01 -4.01
N PRO A 60 -14.13 31.05 -4.85
CA PRO A 60 -14.70 31.10 -6.19
C PRO A 60 -14.28 29.94 -7.11
N ALA A 61 -13.08 29.41 -6.89
CA ALA A 61 -12.52 28.31 -7.68
C ALA A 61 -13.05 26.92 -7.25
N ARG A 62 -13.79 26.80 -6.14
CA ARG A 62 -14.21 25.53 -5.56
C ARG A 62 -15.01 24.67 -6.53
N ALA A 63 -16.01 25.25 -7.19
CA ALA A 63 -16.88 24.52 -8.11
C ALA A 63 -16.09 23.87 -9.26
N ARG A 64 -15.17 24.63 -9.88
CA ARG A 64 -14.30 24.14 -10.96
C ARG A 64 -13.40 22.99 -10.49
N TRP A 65 -12.79 23.12 -9.31
CA TRP A 65 -11.93 22.05 -8.78
C TRP A 65 -12.73 20.82 -8.39
N HIS A 66 -13.90 21.00 -7.78
CA HIS A 66 -14.80 19.90 -7.44
C HIS A 66 -15.22 19.12 -8.69
N GLU A 67 -15.67 19.81 -9.75
CA GLU A 67 -16.03 19.18 -11.02
C GLU A 67 -14.86 18.39 -11.62
N ARG A 68 -13.67 19.01 -11.73
CA ARG A 68 -12.50 18.36 -12.34
C ARG A 68 -12.01 17.15 -11.53
N LEU A 69 -11.92 17.28 -10.21
CA LEU A 69 -11.49 16.19 -9.34
C LEU A 69 -12.52 15.06 -9.36
N SER A 70 -13.82 15.37 -9.29
CA SER A 70 -14.87 14.35 -9.35
C SER A 70 -14.82 13.57 -10.66
N ALA A 71 -14.62 14.24 -11.80
CA ALA A 71 -14.50 13.58 -13.09
C ALA A 71 -13.29 12.62 -13.18
N LEU A 72 -12.14 13.02 -12.62
CA LEU A 72 -10.93 12.18 -12.63
C LEU A 72 -10.98 11.05 -11.59
N THR A 73 -11.53 11.32 -10.40
CA THR A 73 -11.77 10.30 -9.38
C THR A 73 -12.80 9.28 -9.86
N ALA A 74 -13.82 9.68 -10.61
CA ALA A 74 -14.81 8.77 -11.18
C ALA A 74 -14.26 7.85 -12.27
N LEU A 75 -13.00 7.98 -12.70
CA LEU A 75 -12.42 7.04 -13.67
C LEU A 75 -12.24 5.64 -13.07
N PRO A 76 -12.37 4.58 -13.89
CA PRO A 76 -12.22 3.22 -13.42
C PRO A 76 -10.77 2.94 -13.03
N THR A 77 -10.56 2.06 -12.05
CA THR A 77 -9.19 1.67 -11.63
C THR A 77 -9.20 0.28 -11.00
N THR A 78 -8.07 -0.43 -11.11
CA THR A 78 -7.84 -1.74 -10.51
C THR A 78 -6.86 -1.64 -9.35
N LEU A 79 -7.13 -2.34 -8.25
CA LEU A 79 -6.27 -2.35 -7.06
C LEU A 79 -5.47 -3.65 -6.91
N ALA A 80 -6.07 -4.80 -7.25
CA ALA A 80 -5.46 -6.10 -7.02
C ALA A 80 -5.81 -7.09 -8.13
N VAL A 81 -4.88 -8.03 -8.39
CA VAL A 81 -5.04 -9.16 -9.31
C VAL A 81 -4.64 -10.45 -8.60
N GLN A 82 -5.42 -11.51 -8.77
CA GLN A 82 -5.03 -12.87 -8.38
C GLN A 82 -5.51 -13.88 -9.43
N VAL A 83 -4.62 -14.80 -9.81
CA VAL A 83 -4.90 -15.88 -10.77
C VAL A 83 -5.17 -17.15 -9.99
N ALA A 84 -6.27 -17.83 -10.33
CA ALA A 84 -6.58 -19.14 -9.75
C ALA A 84 -7.27 -20.01 -10.80
N GLY A 85 -6.60 -21.10 -11.20
CA GLY A 85 -7.01 -21.95 -12.30
C GLY A 85 -7.21 -21.14 -13.59
N ARG A 86 -8.44 -21.13 -14.13
CA ARG A 86 -8.78 -20.41 -15.38
C ARG A 86 -9.35 -19.01 -15.13
N HIS A 87 -9.32 -18.56 -13.88
CA HIS A 87 -9.95 -17.34 -13.44
C HIS A 87 -8.93 -16.28 -13.05
N LEU A 88 -9.26 -15.03 -13.39
CA LEU A 88 -8.57 -13.85 -12.92
C LEU A 88 -9.54 -13.10 -12.01
N PHE A 89 -9.22 -13.03 -10.73
CA PHE A 89 -9.94 -12.27 -9.72
C PHE A 89 -9.32 -10.88 -9.62
N THR A 90 -10.15 -9.85 -9.67
CA THR A 90 -9.71 -8.47 -9.60
C THR A 90 -10.56 -7.67 -8.64
N LEU A 91 -9.93 -6.72 -7.95
CA LEU A 91 -10.63 -5.70 -7.19
C LEU A 91 -10.63 -4.41 -8.00
N GLU A 92 -11.80 -4.05 -8.53
CA GLU A 92 -11.96 -2.96 -9.49
C GLU A 92 -12.97 -1.95 -9.00
N ARG A 93 -12.70 -0.66 -9.17
CA ARG A 93 -13.70 0.39 -9.00
C ARG A 93 -14.17 0.81 -10.38
N PRO A 94 -15.42 0.46 -10.78
CA PRO A 94 -15.96 0.87 -12.07
C PRO A 94 -16.09 2.40 -12.18
N ALA A 95 -16.26 2.89 -13.41
CA ALA A 95 -16.45 4.31 -13.65
C ALA A 95 -17.70 4.84 -12.89
N GLY A 96 -17.51 5.90 -12.11
CA GLY A 96 -18.56 6.52 -11.30
C GLY A 96 -18.95 5.76 -10.03
N ALA A 97 -18.32 4.62 -9.73
CA ALA A 97 -18.57 3.89 -8.49
C ALA A 97 -17.78 4.48 -7.31
N ASP A 98 -18.42 4.48 -6.14
CA ASP A 98 -17.81 4.91 -4.88
C ASP A 98 -16.97 3.80 -4.22
N GLN A 99 -17.32 2.53 -4.47
CA GLN A 99 -16.69 1.36 -3.86
C GLN A 99 -16.05 0.43 -4.90
N TYR A 100 -15.01 -0.29 -4.47
CA TYR A 100 -14.44 -1.38 -5.25
C TYR A 100 -15.37 -2.61 -5.23
N ALA A 101 -15.47 -3.28 -6.36
CA ALA A 101 -16.20 -4.52 -6.55
C ALA A 101 -15.22 -5.67 -6.85
N LEU A 102 -15.52 -6.86 -6.34
CA LEU A 102 -14.80 -8.08 -6.71
C LEU A 102 -15.31 -8.57 -8.06
N VAL A 103 -14.43 -8.63 -9.05
CA VAL A 103 -14.74 -8.97 -10.43
C VAL A 103 -14.01 -10.26 -10.82
N LEU A 104 -14.73 -11.13 -11.51
CA LEU A 104 -14.20 -12.35 -12.11
C LEU A 104 -14.04 -12.14 -13.62
N ARG A 105 -12.83 -12.40 -14.11
CA ARG A 105 -12.47 -12.42 -15.52
C ARG A 105 -12.00 -13.83 -15.91
N SER A 106 -12.03 -14.10 -17.20
CA SER A 106 -11.29 -15.25 -17.76
C SER A 106 -9.81 -14.91 -17.78
N ALA A 107 -8.97 -15.79 -17.25
CA ALA A 107 -7.52 -15.66 -17.33
C ALA A 107 -6.97 -16.06 -18.72
N VAL A 108 -7.78 -16.70 -19.57
CA VAL A 108 -7.32 -17.40 -20.77
C VAL A 108 -8.02 -16.95 -22.06
N ASP A 109 -9.06 -16.13 -21.93
CA ASP A 109 -9.82 -15.60 -23.07
C ASP A 109 -10.38 -14.22 -22.71
N PRO A 110 -9.79 -13.12 -23.23
CA PRO A 110 -10.21 -11.76 -22.90
C PRO A 110 -11.56 -11.39 -23.52
N THR A 111 -12.11 -12.22 -24.42
CA THR A 111 -13.42 -11.99 -25.04
C THR A 111 -14.58 -12.42 -24.14
N VAL A 112 -14.30 -13.24 -23.13
CA VAL A 112 -15.30 -13.63 -22.13
C VAL A 112 -15.62 -12.43 -21.25
N ARG A 113 -16.90 -12.05 -21.23
CA ARG A 113 -17.38 -10.91 -20.44
C ARG A 113 -17.08 -11.12 -18.95
N ALA A 114 -16.48 -10.11 -18.34
CA ALA A 114 -16.26 -10.06 -16.89
C ALA A 114 -17.59 -10.12 -16.11
N ARG A 115 -17.57 -10.75 -14.94
CA ARG A 115 -18.73 -10.87 -14.04
C ARG A 115 -18.37 -10.31 -12.67
N THR A 116 -19.15 -9.35 -12.19
CA THR A 116 -19.07 -8.89 -10.81
C THR A 116 -19.56 -10.00 -9.88
N LEU A 117 -18.70 -10.44 -8.96
CA LEU A 117 -19.03 -11.42 -7.92
C LEU A 117 -19.67 -10.73 -6.71
N LEU A 118 -19.08 -9.60 -6.29
CA LEU A 118 -19.52 -8.84 -5.13
C LEU A 118 -19.46 -7.34 -5.42
N ASP A 119 -20.57 -6.65 -5.21
CA ASP A 119 -20.70 -5.20 -5.31
C ASP A 119 -21.17 -4.65 -3.95
N PRO A 120 -20.28 -4.02 -3.16
CA PRO A 120 -20.63 -3.45 -1.86
C PRO A 120 -21.73 -2.37 -1.93
N ALA A 121 -21.87 -1.69 -3.08
CA ALA A 121 -22.93 -0.69 -3.25
C ALA A 121 -24.34 -1.31 -3.21
N SER A 122 -24.46 -2.62 -3.44
CA SER A 122 -25.73 -3.36 -3.32
C SER A 122 -26.07 -3.78 -1.89
N MET A 123 -25.13 -3.68 -0.94
CA MET A 123 -25.27 -4.23 0.42
C MET A 123 -25.80 -3.20 1.43
N ALA A 124 -25.52 -1.91 1.23
CA ALA A 124 -25.98 -0.84 2.13
C ALA A 124 -26.49 0.37 1.35
N ALA A 125 -27.46 1.08 1.95
CA ALA A 125 -28.08 2.25 1.33
C ALA A 125 -27.16 3.48 1.25
N ASP A 126 -26.09 3.53 2.06
CA ASP A 126 -25.17 4.66 2.20
C ASP A 126 -23.74 4.36 1.73
N ALA A 127 -23.54 3.28 0.96
CA ALA A 127 -22.25 2.87 0.38
C ALA A 127 -21.10 2.73 1.40
N ALA A 128 -21.40 2.53 2.69
CA ALA A 128 -20.40 2.44 3.76
C ALA A 128 -19.77 1.04 3.91
N VAL A 129 -20.02 0.13 2.96
CA VAL A 129 -19.45 -1.22 2.95
C VAL A 129 -18.24 -1.25 2.01
N ALA A 130 -17.13 -1.80 2.48
CA ALA A 130 -15.91 -1.98 1.68
C ALA A 130 -15.51 -3.46 1.65
N ILE A 131 -14.89 -3.90 0.55
CA ILE A 131 -14.16 -5.17 0.48
C ILE A 131 -12.74 -4.89 0.95
N ASP A 132 -12.36 -5.46 2.07
CA ASP A 132 -11.05 -5.19 2.67
C ASP A 132 -9.95 -6.10 2.09
N TRP A 133 -10.31 -7.32 1.72
CA TRP A 133 -9.41 -8.34 1.16
C TRP A 133 -10.19 -9.50 0.55
N PHE A 134 -9.53 -10.29 -0.31
CA PHE A 134 -10.08 -11.52 -0.88
C PHE A 134 -8.98 -12.55 -1.18
N HIS A 135 -9.34 -13.84 -1.15
CA HIS A 135 -8.46 -14.97 -1.43
C HIS A 135 -9.27 -16.12 -2.09
N PRO A 136 -9.10 -16.36 -3.40
CA PRO A 136 -9.73 -17.46 -4.10
C PRO A 136 -9.12 -18.80 -3.68
N SER A 137 -9.90 -19.88 -3.79
CA SER A 137 -9.35 -21.23 -3.76
C SER A 137 -8.45 -21.45 -4.98
N ARG A 138 -7.53 -22.42 -4.90
CA ARG A 138 -6.54 -22.67 -5.97
C ARG A 138 -7.18 -22.95 -7.33
N ASP A 139 -8.28 -23.69 -7.34
CA ASP A 139 -9.06 -23.99 -8.55
C ASP A 139 -9.97 -22.83 -9.00
N GLY A 140 -10.06 -21.76 -8.20
CA GLY A 140 -10.94 -20.62 -8.42
C GLY A 140 -12.44 -20.94 -8.23
N GLY A 141 -12.78 -22.10 -7.65
CA GLY A 141 -14.17 -22.52 -7.42
C GLY A 141 -14.84 -21.80 -6.25
N LEU A 142 -14.08 -21.41 -5.24
CA LEU A 142 -14.51 -20.64 -4.07
C LEU A 142 -13.71 -19.35 -3.94
N VAL A 143 -14.27 -18.37 -3.24
CA VAL A 143 -13.52 -17.17 -2.81
C VAL A 143 -13.90 -16.79 -1.39
N ALA A 144 -12.89 -16.61 -0.54
CA ALA A 144 -13.03 -15.99 0.77
C ALA A 144 -12.82 -14.49 0.63
N TYR A 145 -13.62 -13.68 1.31
CA TYR A 145 -13.49 -12.23 1.28
C TYR A 145 -13.91 -11.61 2.60
N GLY A 146 -13.30 -10.49 2.95
CA GLY A 146 -13.64 -9.69 4.13
C GLY A 146 -14.41 -8.44 3.73
N VAL A 147 -15.50 -8.14 4.44
CA VAL A 147 -16.21 -6.86 4.32
C VAL A 147 -16.28 -6.14 5.66
N SER A 148 -16.06 -4.82 5.64
CA SER A 148 -16.27 -3.94 6.79
C SER A 148 -17.34 -2.90 6.49
N GLU A 149 -17.98 -2.39 7.55
CA GLU A 149 -18.99 -1.32 7.47
C GLU A 149 -18.48 -0.07 8.20
N GLY A 150 -18.92 1.11 7.72
CA GLY A 150 -18.66 2.39 8.40
C GLY A 150 -17.20 2.84 8.40
N GLY A 151 -16.36 2.25 7.53
CA GLY A 151 -14.92 2.53 7.50
C GLY A 151 -14.16 2.02 8.73
N THR A 152 -14.69 1.01 9.43
CA THR A 152 -14.05 0.44 10.63
C THR A 152 -12.84 -0.43 10.32
N GLU A 153 -12.72 -0.90 9.08
CA GLU A 153 -11.74 -1.91 8.64
C GLU A 153 -11.79 -3.23 9.42
N ASN A 154 -12.75 -3.40 10.35
CA ASN A 154 -12.94 -4.63 11.08
C ASN A 154 -13.77 -5.60 10.25
N SER A 155 -13.09 -6.32 9.35
CA SER A 155 -13.76 -7.18 8.37
C SER A 155 -14.46 -8.37 9.01
N VAL A 156 -15.57 -8.76 8.41
CA VAL A 156 -16.20 -10.07 8.58
C VAL A 156 -15.89 -10.93 7.35
N LEU A 157 -15.28 -12.10 7.57
CA LEU A 157 -15.01 -13.09 6.55
C LEU A 157 -16.28 -13.79 6.10
N HIS A 158 -16.42 -13.90 4.79
CA HIS A 158 -17.43 -14.66 4.08
C HIS A 158 -16.79 -15.60 3.04
N VAL A 159 -17.54 -16.60 2.58
CA VAL A 159 -17.13 -17.50 1.50
C VAL A 159 -18.23 -17.53 0.43
N MET A 160 -17.85 -17.45 -0.84
CA MET A 160 -18.76 -17.54 -1.99
C MET A 160 -18.37 -18.69 -2.92
N ASP A 161 -19.37 -19.44 -3.36
CA ASP A 161 -19.26 -20.32 -4.53
C ASP A 161 -19.21 -19.47 -5.80
N VAL A 162 -18.09 -19.54 -6.52
CA VAL A 162 -17.84 -18.64 -7.64
C VAL A 162 -18.81 -18.92 -8.78
N ALA A 163 -19.05 -20.18 -9.12
CA ALA A 163 -19.89 -20.56 -10.26
C ALA A 163 -21.34 -20.05 -10.13
N THR A 164 -21.92 -20.17 -8.94
CA THR A 164 -23.33 -19.82 -8.66
C THR A 164 -23.50 -18.40 -8.11
N GLY A 165 -22.44 -17.82 -7.53
CA GLY A 165 -22.52 -16.58 -6.75
C GLY A 165 -23.17 -16.75 -5.38
N GLN A 166 -23.41 -18.00 -4.94
CA GLN A 166 -24.02 -18.27 -3.65
C GLN A 166 -23.02 -18.03 -2.52
N VAL A 167 -23.37 -17.14 -1.59
CA VAL A 167 -22.63 -16.98 -0.33
C VAL A 167 -22.96 -18.15 0.60
N LEU A 168 -21.93 -18.88 1.02
CA LEU A 168 -22.05 -19.98 1.95
C LEU A 168 -22.37 -19.46 3.36
N PRO A 169 -22.98 -20.27 4.25
CA PRO A 169 -23.31 -19.86 5.62
C PRO A 169 -22.07 -19.83 6.54
N VAL A 170 -21.00 -19.18 6.09
CA VAL A 170 -19.75 -18.92 6.83
C VAL A 170 -19.69 -17.43 7.13
N ARG A 171 -19.51 -17.11 8.42
CA ARG A 171 -19.38 -15.72 8.89
C ARG A 171 -18.40 -15.68 10.06
N ILE A 172 -17.22 -15.08 9.86
CA ILE A 172 -16.18 -15.03 10.90
C ILE A 172 -15.79 -13.56 11.15
N PRO A 173 -16.11 -12.97 12.32
CA PRO A 173 -15.74 -11.59 12.63
C PRO A 173 -14.26 -11.46 13.03
N ASP A 174 -13.80 -10.22 13.21
CA ASP A 174 -12.46 -9.88 13.71
C ASP A 174 -11.35 -10.30 12.73
N THR A 175 -11.61 -10.13 11.44
CA THR A 175 -10.73 -10.57 10.33
C THR A 175 -10.15 -9.40 9.56
N ARG A 176 -9.83 -8.29 10.23
CA ARG A 176 -9.19 -7.11 9.63
C ARG A 176 -7.93 -7.52 8.86
N ALA A 177 -7.92 -7.23 7.55
CA ALA A 177 -6.81 -7.52 6.64
C ALA A 177 -6.26 -8.96 6.81
N ALA A 178 -7.16 -9.94 6.89
CA ALA A 178 -6.82 -11.34 7.05
C ALA A 178 -6.23 -11.94 5.77
N SER A 179 -5.29 -12.86 5.94
CA SER A 179 -4.87 -13.81 4.91
C SER A 179 -5.65 -15.12 5.06
N VAL A 180 -5.85 -15.82 3.94
CA VAL A 180 -6.54 -17.11 3.89
C VAL A 180 -5.75 -18.08 3.00
N ALA A 181 -5.51 -19.29 3.50
CA ALA A 181 -4.86 -20.36 2.75
C ALA A 181 -5.80 -21.57 2.66
N TRP A 182 -6.22 -21.91 1.44
CA TRP A 182 -7.17 -23.00 1.18
C TRP A 182 -6.51 -24.38 1.22
N LEU A 183 -7.25 -25.38 1.71
CA LEU A 183 -6.94 -26.78 1.45
C LEU A 183 -7.10 -27.09 -0.05
N ALA A 184 -6.31 -28.04 -0.55
CA ALA A 184 -6.33 -28.47 -1.95
C ALA A 184 -7.70 -29.02 -2.41
N ASP A 185 -8.50 -29.55 -1.47
CA ASP A 185 -9.84 -30.10 -1.72
C ASP A 185 -10.98 -29.12 -1.42
N ASN A 186 -10.65 -27.87 -1.08
CA ASN A 186 -11.58 -26.81 -0.71
C ASN A 186 -12.50 -27.13 0.49
N THR A 187 -12.19 -28.14 1.30
CA THR A 187 -13.03 -28.50 2.46
C THR A 187 -12.83 -27.60 3.68
N GLY A 188 -11.81 -26.74 3.66
CA GLY A 188 -11.47 -25.82 4.73
C GLY A 188 -10.30 -24.91 4.35
N PHE A 189 -9.93 -24.03 5.27
CA PHE A 189 -8.86 -23.05 5.07
C PHE A 189 -8.25 -22.60 6.41
N TRP A 190 -6.98 -22.23 6.39
CA TRP A 190 -6.35 -21.45 7.45
C TRP A 190 -6.61 -19.98 7.25
N TYR A 191 -6.75 -19.23 8.33
CA TYR A 191 -7.01 -17.80 8.26
C TYR A 191 -6.47 -17.07 9.48
N ALA A 192 -6.14 -15.80 9.29
CA ALA A 192 -5.74 -14.93 10.38
C ALA A 192 -6.95 -14.23 11.03
N ARG A 193 -6.93 -14.09 12.36
CA ARG A 193 -8.03 -13.50 13.12
C ARG A 193 -7.54 -12.84 14.41
N TYR A 194 -8.12 -11.70 14.75
CA TYR A 194 -7.99 -11.09 16.07
C TYR A 194 -8.88 -11.82 17.10
N PRO A 195 -8.43 -11.96 18.35
CA PRO A 195 -9.30 -12.38 19.44
C PRO A 195 -10.46 -11.39 19.62
N ALA A 196 -11.62 -11.91 20.05
CA ALA A 196 -12.79 -11.05 20.22
C ALA A 196 -12.55 -9.95 21.27
N GLY A 197 -12.68 -8.69 20.85
CA GLY A 197 -12.44 -7.52 21.70
C GLY A 197 -10.95 -7.19 21.94
N ASP A 198 -10.05 -7.83 21.21
CA ASP A 198 -8.61 -7.53 21.22
C ASP A 198 -8.20 -7.00 19.84
N GLU A 199 -7.58 -5.83 19.82
CA GLU A 199 -7.05 -5.19 18.60
C GLU A 199 -5.59 -5.59 18.34
N TYR A 200 -5.06 -6.48 19.18
CA TYR A 200 -3.73 -7.05 19.14
C TYR A 200 -3.83 -8.58 19.16
N HIS A 201 -2.69 -9.25 19.23
CA HIS A 201 -2.61 -10.69 19.39
C HIS A 201 -3.29 -11.49 18.28
N ARG A 202 -3.10 -11.09 17.02
CA ARG A 202 -3.66 -11.79 15.86
C ARG A 202 -3.10 -13.22 15.77
N HIS A 203 -3.96 -14.22 15.58
CA HIS A 203 -3.57 -15.63 15.49
C HIS A 203 -3.96 -16.25 14.15
N ILE A 204 -3.35 -17.38 13.80
CA ILE A 204 -3.82 -18.23 12.69
C ILE A 204 -4.73 -19.32 13.25
N ARG A 205 -5.92 -19.46 12.68
CA ARG A 205 -6.90 -20.53 12.97
C ARG A 205 -7.17 -21.37 11.73
N PHE A 206 -7.83 -22.51 11.91
CA PHE A 206 -8.29 -23.35 10.80
C PHE A 206 -9.81 -23.50 10.82
N HIS A 207 -10.46 -23.19 9.70
CA HIS A 207 -11.88 -23.38 9.51
C HIS A 207 -12.16 -24.58 8.61
N ARG A 208 -13.09 -25.44 9.01
CA ARG A 208 -13.64 -26.51 8.16
C ARG A 208 -15.04 -26.12 7.72
N LEU A 209 -15.30 -26.18 6.41
CA LEU A 209 -16.61 -25.83 5.88
C LEU A 209 -17.70 -26.72 6.49
N GLY A 210 -18.79 -26.08 6.92
CA GLY A 210 -19.92 -26.75 7.56
C GLY A 210 -19.80 -26.94 9.07
N THR A 211 -18.72 -26.48 9.70
CA THR A 211 -18.61 -26.40 11.17
C THR A 211 -18.84 -24.98 11.69
N ASP A 212 -19.06 -24.84 13.00
CA ASP A 212 -19.17 -23.52 13.65
C ASP A 212 -17.77 -22.88 13.78
N PRO A 213 -17.54 -21.66 13.23
CA PRO A 213 -16.25 -20.96 13.37
C PRO A 213 -15.83 -20.66 14.82
N ALA A 214 -16.76 -20.70 15.77
CA ALA A 214 -16.44 -20.59 17.20
C ALA A 214 -15.46 -21.69 17.65
N ASP A 215 -15.61 -22.90 17.08
CA ASP A 215 -14.85 -24.09 17.44
C ASP A 215 -13.53 -24.26 16.66
N ASP A 216 -13.22 -23.33 15.75
CA ASP A 216 -12.00 -23.41 14.92
C ASP A 216 -10.73 -23.50 15.81
N PRO A 217 -9.85 -24.50 15.63
CA PRO A 217 -8.63 -24.57 16.44
C PRO A 217 -7.67 -23.43 16.11
N VAL A 218 -6.96 -22.93 17.13
CA VAL A 218 -5.76 -22.10 16.93
C VAL A 218 -4.65 -23.00 16.40
N VAL A 219 -4.05 -22.60 15.29
CA VAL A 219 -2.95 -23.32 14.62
C VAL A 219 -1.61 -22.66 14.92
N TRP A 220 -1.57 -21.33 15.01
CA TRP A 220 -0.34 -20.60 15.32
C TRP A 220 -0.63 -19.31 16.10
N ASP A 221 0.12 -19.11 17.19
CA ASP A 221 0.00 -17.99 18.14
C ASP A 221 1.35 -17.49 18.70
N ARG A 222 2.45 -17.79 17.99
CA ARG A 222 3.83 -17.53 18.46
C ARG A 222 4.28 -16.10 18.15
N LEU A 223 3.51 -15.13 18.62
CA LEU A 223 3.75 -13.71 18.35
C LEU A 223 5.01 -13.19 19.06
N VAL A 224 5.82 -12.43 18.34
CA VAL A 224 7.02 -11.77 18.89
C VAL A 224 6.64 -10.57 19.76
N THR A 225 5.64 -9.81 19.32
CA THR A 225 5.00 -8.70 20.03
C THR A 225 3.47 -8.74 19.85
N PRO A 226 2.68 -8.05 20.68
CA PRO A 226 1.22 -7.97 20.52
C PRO A 226 0.78 -7.50 19.12
N GLU A 227 1.57 -6.63 18.47
CA GLU A 227 1.32 -6.06 17.14
C GLU A 227 1.80 -6.96 16.00
N THR A 228 2.43 -8.10 16.30
CA THR A 228 2.93 -9.02 15.27
C THR A 228 1.78 -9.46 14.37
N TRP A 229 2.02 -9.40 13.08
CA TRP A 229 1.01 -9.61 12.06
C TRP A 229 1.31 -10.88 11.27
N PRO A 230 0.67 -12.02 11.60
CA PRO A 230 0.86 -13.25 10.86
C PRO A 230 0.00 -13.29 9.60
N ASP A 231 0.63 -13.70 8.50
CA ASP A 231 0.01 -14.10 7.26
C ASP A 231 0.28 -15.54 6.89
N VAL A 232 -0.63 -16.14 6.12
CA VAL A 232 -0.62 -17.58 5.84
C VAL A 232 -0.72 -17.91 4.36
N SER A 233 0.04 -18.91 3.91
CA SER A 233 -0.06 -19.54 2.59
C SER A 233 0.15 -21.06 2.72
N ALA A 234 -0.42 -21.85 1.80
CA ALA A 234 -0.30 -23.31 1.82
C ALA A 234 0.35 -23.84 0.56
N SER A 235 0.99 -25.02 0.60
CA SER A 235 1.48 -25.71 -0.60
C SER A 235 0.34 -26.18 -1.51
N ARG A 236 0.65 -26.53 -2.77
CA ARG A 236 -0.37 -26.99 -3.75
C ARG A 236 -1.12 -28.23 -3.27
N ASP A 237 -0.42 -29.18 -2.67
CA ASP A 237 -0.96 -30.41 -2.10
C ASP A 237 -1.63 -30.23 -0.72
N GLY A 238 -1.60 -29.02 -0.15
CA GLY A 238 -2.13 -28.70 1.18
C GLY A 238 -1.39 -29.36 2.34
N ARG A 239 -0.23 -30.00 2.10
CA ARG A 239 0.54 -30.69 3.14
C ARG A 239 1.38 -29.76 3.98
N HIS A 240 1.72 -28.58 3.47
CA HIS A 240 2.56 -27.61 4.15
C HIS A 240 1.85 -26.27 4.28
N LEU A 241 2.08 -25.62 5.42
CA LEU A 241 1.60 -24.27 5.72
C LEU A 241 2.81 -23.38 6.03
N LEU A 242 2.84 -22.21 5.42
CA LEU A 242 3.85 -21.19 5.67
C LEU A 242 3.18 -20.01 6.40
N VAL A 243 3.78 -19.59 7.51
CA VAL A 243 3.35 -18.43 8.28
C VAL A 243 4.44 -17.37 8.23
N HIS A 244 4.13 -16.20 7.68
CA HIS A 244 4.97 -15.01 7.70
C HIS A 244 4.51 -14.11 8.84
N ALA A 245 5.31 -13.96 9.89
CA ALA A 245 5.03 -13.10 11.03
C ALA A 245 5.77 -11.76 10.87
N MET A 246 5.06 -10.72 10.44
CA MET A 246 5.62 -9.38 10.31
C MET A 246 5.76 -8.72 11.68
N VAL A 247 6.97 -8.26 12.01
CA VAL A 247 7.30 -7.58 13.27
C VAL A 247 7.65 -6.13 12.95
N GLY A 248 6.64 -5.26 13.01
CA GLY A 248 6.74 -3.89 12.51
C GLY A 248 6.98 -3.85 10.98
N TRP A 249 7.90 -3.00 10.53
CA TRP A 249 8.20 -2.78 9.10
C TRP A 249 9.66 -3.09 8.72
N SER A 250 10.38 -3.87 9.53
CA SER A 250 11.79 -4.19 9.28
C SER A 250 12.13 -5.67 9.42
N GLN A 251 11.19 -6.50 9.84
CA GLN A 251 11.41 -7.91 10.11
C GLN A 251 10.20 -8.74 9.71
N VAL A 252 10.44 -9.86 9.03
CA VAL A 252 9.44 -10.91 8.79
C VAL A 252 10.06 -12.25 9.17
N ASP A 253 9.53 -12.85 10.24
CA ASP A 253 9.87 -14.21 10.64
C ASP A 253 9.02 -15.19 9.82
N VAL A 254 9.58 -16.33 9.45
CA VAL A 254 8.90 -17.33 8.62
C VAL A 254 8.95 -18.69 9.29
N HIS A 255 7.77 -19.29 9.47
CA HIS A 255 7.62 -20.61 10.06
C HIS A 255 6.90 -21.54 9.09
N LEU A 256 7.39 -22.77 8.97
CA LEU A 256 6.83 -23.83 8.15
C LEU A 256 6.20 -24.90 9.06
N LEU A 257 4.98 -25.30 8.76
CA LEU A 257 4.30 -26.45 9.37
C LEU A 257 4.13 -27.55 8.32
N ASP A 258 4.58 -28.75 8.64
CA ASP A 258 4.12 -29.98 7.99
C ASP A 258 2.82 -30.44 8.66
N THR A 259 1.70 -30.31 7.94
CA THR A 259 0.36 -30.61 8.44
C THR A 259 0.13 -32.12 8.63
N THR A 260 0.94 -32.97 8.01
CA THR A 260 0.82 -34.42 8.08
C THR A 260 1.46 -34.99 9.35
N THR A 261 2.52 -34.34 9.83
CA THR A 261 3.25 -34.72 11.05
C THR A 261 2.95 -33.80 12.24
N GLY A 262 2.50 -32.57 11.98
CA GLY A 262 2.35 -31.51 12.98
C GLY A 262 3.68 -30.84 13.35
N GLU A 263 4.75 -31.12 12.63
CA GLU A 263 6.08 -30.59 12.90
C GLU A 263 6.22 -29.14 12.42
N TRP A 264 6.79 -28.29 13.28
CA TRP A 264 7.08 -26.89 12.97
C TRP A 264 8.58 -26.65 12.83
N THR A 265 8.94 -25.90 11.80
CA THR A 265 10.31 -25.46 11.53
C THR A 265 10.35 -23.94 11.40
N SER A 266 11.20 -23.26 12.18
CA SER A 266 11.52 -21.84 11.94
C SER A 266 12.47 -21.73 10.76
N VAL A 267 12.00 -21.17 9.65
CA VAL A 267 12.76 -20.98 8.41
C VAL A 267 13.73 -19.80 8.55
N VAL A 268 13.24 -18.69 9.12
CA VAL A 268 14.02 -17.55 9.57
C VAL A 268 13.28 -16.90 10.74
N GLU A 269 14.01 -16.50 11.79
CA GLU A 269 13.42 -15.94 13.00
C GLU A 269 14.39 -14.96 13.67
N GLY A 270 13.88 -13.81 14.13
CA GLY A 270 14.68 -12.82 14.87
C GLY A 270 15.69 -12.05 14.02
N VAL A 271 15.55 -12.06 12.69
CA VAL A 271 16.46 -11.36 11.77
C VAL A 271 15.75 -10.11 11.25
N GLU A 272 16.36 -8.93 11.46
CA GLU A 272 15.86 -7.66 10.91
C GLU A 272 16.05 -7.63 9.38
N ALA A 273 15.17 -8.34 8.68
CA ALA A 273 15.09 -8.42 7.24
C ALA A 273 13.64 -8.61 6.78
N GLN A 274 13.31 -8.01 5.65
CA GLN A 274 12.11 -8.33 4.89
C GLN A 274 12.32 -9.70 4.24
N THR A 275 11.38 -10.62 4.40
CA THR A 275 11.45 -11.96 3.80
C THR A 275 10.06 -12.39 3.33
N ALA A 276 9.89 -12.51 2.03
CA ALA A 276 8.67 -13.02 1.40
C ALA A 276 9.02 -14.30 0.64
N LEU A 277 8.52 -15.44 1.12
CA LEU A 277 8.73 -16.78 0.55
C LEU A 277 7.39 -17.37 0.13
N GLN A 278 7.39 -18.14 -0.96
CA GLN A 278 6.23 -18.87 -1.47
C GLN A 278 6.63 -20.28 -1.89
N PHE A 279 5.64 -21.18 -1.95
CA PHE A 279 5.87 -22.54 -2.41
C PHE A 279 6.05 -22.58 -3.94
N ASP A 280 7.05 -23.33 -4.38
CA ASP A 280 7.35 -23.61 -5.78
C ASP A 280 7.44 -25.12 -6.01
N GLY A 281 6.85 -25.62 -7.09
CA GLY A 281 6.70 -27.05 -7.37
C GLY A 281 5.51 -27.74 -6.69
N ASP A 282 5.50 -29.07 -6.73
CA ASP A 282 4.48 -29.94 -6.13
C ASP A 282 5.10 -31.27 -5.68
N GLY A 283 4.42 -31.98 -4.77
CA GLY A 283 4.85 -33.28 -4.25
C GLY A 283 6.26 -33.27 -3.68
N ASP A 284 7.11 -34.20 -4.10
CA ASP A 284 8.47 -34.36 -3.55
C ASP A 284 9.48 -33.32 -4.06
N THR A 285 9.11 -32.47 -5.04
CA THR A 285 10.00 -31.42 -5.58
C THR A 285 9.68 -30.03 -5.03
N VAL A 286 8.77 -29.94 -4.07
CA VAL A 286 8.37 -28.66 -3.48
C VAL A 286 9.56 -27.97 -2.78
N SER A 287 9.67 -26.67 -3.03
CA SER A 287 10.68 -25.79 -2.43
C SER A 287 10.06 -24.47 -2.01
N LEU A 288 10.79 -23.69 -1.21
CA LEU A 288 10.48 -22.29 -0.97
C LEU A 288 11.30 -21.44 -1.92
N VAL A 289 10.69 -20.47 -2.58
CA VAL A 289 11.36 -19.44 -3.38
C VAL A 289 10.85 -18.07 -2.96
N GLY A 290 11.68 -17.04 -3.01
CA GLY A 290 11.21 -15.70 -2.62
C GLY A 290 12.30 -14.66 -2.51
N VAL A 291 11.89 -13.44 -2.15
CA VAL A 291 12.78 -12.28 -2.00
C VAL A 291 13.07 -12.05 -0.52
N THR A 292 14.33 -11.79 -0.19
CA THR A 292 14.75 -11.44 1.17
C THR A 292 15.80 -10.33 1.15
N THR A 293 15.75 -9.43 2.13
CA THR A 293 16.82 -8.46 2.39
C THR A 293 17.89 -8.96 3.36
N ARG A 294 17.78 -10.21 3.82
CA ARG A 294 18.79 -10.80 4.69
C ARG A 294 20.13 -10.88 3.96
N ASP A 295 21.10 -10.13 4.49
CA ASP A 295 22.44 -9.96 3.93
C ASP A 295 22.44 -9.34 2.51
N ALA A 296 21.39 -8.58 2.17
CA ALA A 296 21.20 -7.92 0.88
C ALA A 296 20.19 -6.74 1.00
N ASP A 297 20.64 -5.52 1.29
CA ASP A 297 19.75 -4.37 1.56
C ASP A 297 18.79 -4.06 0.39
N ASN A 298 19.19 -4.34 -0.85
CA ASN A 298 18.35 -4.19 -2.04
C ASN A 298 17.57 -5.46 -2.43
N GLY A 299 17.68 -6.52 -1.63
CA GLY A 299 17.03 -7.79 -1.84
C GLY A 299 17.80 -8.75 -2.74
N ARG A 300 17.60 -10.04 -2.49
CA ARG A 300 18.02 -11.15 -3.36
C ARG A 300 16.90 -12.17 -3.46
N VAL A 301 16.83 -12.90 -4.57
CA VAL A 301 15.94 -14.06 -4.69
C VAL A 301 16.67 -15.28 -4.17
N VAL A 302 16.03 -16.03 -3.26
CA VAL A 302 16.55 -17.26 -2.68
C VAL A 302 15.63 -18.43 -2.98
N ARG A 303 16.19 -19.64 -3.00
CA ARG A 303 15.44 -20.90 -2.98
C ARG A 303 15.98 -21.84 -1.89
N ALA A 304 15.09 -22.60 -1.27
CA ALA A 304 15.40 -23.59 -0.24
C ALA A 304 14.54 -24.85 -0.40
N PRO A 305 15.10 -26.07 -0.34
CA PRO A 305 14.29 -27.29 -0.31
C PRO A 305 13.50 -27.41 0.99
N LEU A 306 12.31 -28.01 0.98
CA LEU A 306 11.54 -28.20 2.24
C LEU A 306 12.21 -29.16 3.23
N THR A 307 13.14 -30.01 2.78
CA THR A 307 13.92 -30.89 3.67
C THR A 307 14.98 -30.14 4.47
N ASP A 308 15.39 -28.95 4.03
CA ASP A 308 16.30 -28.05 4.73
C ASP A 308 15.93 -26.58 4.39
N PRO A 309 14.78 -26.09 4.89
CA PRO A 309 14.23 -24.81 4.45
C PRO A 309 15.05 -23.62 4.97
N THR A 310 15.96 -23.86 5.92
CA THR A 310 16.86 -22.85 6.50
C THR A 310 18.10 -22.56 5.64
N ASN A 311 18.39 -23.45 4.68
CA ASN A 311 19.60 -23.39 3.87
C ASN A 311 19.29 -22.84 2.46
N TRP A 312 19.59 -21.56 2.30
CA TRP A 312 19.18 -20.80 1.12
C TRP A 312 20.27 -20.72 0.06
N THR A 313 19.91 -21.05 -1.16
CA THR A 313 20.72 -20.77 -2.34
C THR A 313 20.23 -19.48 -2.99
N THR A 314 21.13 -18.52 -3.21
CA THR A 314 20.82 -17.31 -3.99
C THR A 314 20.62 -17.69 -5.46
N VAL A 315 19.45 -17.34 -6.01
CA VAL A 315 19.06 -17.57 -7.40
C VAL A 315 19.23 -16.30 -8.22
N VAL A 316 18.83 -15.14 -7.66
CA VAL A 316 19.10 -13.82 -8.23
C VAL A 316 19.83 -13.01 -7.17
N ALA A 317 21.06 -12.61 -7.46
CA ALA A 317 21.89 -11.85 -6.54
C ALA A 317 21.43 -10.39 -6.40
N GLU A 318 21.74 -9.79 -5.26
CA GLU A 318 21.56 -8.36 -5.01
C GLU A 318 22.30 -7.50 -6.05
N ARG A 319 21.71 -6.35 -6.38
CA ARG A 319 22.33 -5.33 -7.23
C ARG A 319 22.26 -3.96 -6.57
N PRO A 320 23.32 -3.13 -6.66
CA PRO A 320 23.38 -1.84 -5.98
C PRO A 320 22.41 -0.78 -6.57
N ASP A 321 21.94 -0.98 -7.80
CA ASP A 321 21.11 -0.04 -8.57
C ASP A 321 19.66 -0.51 -8.75
N SER A 322 19.25 -1.58 -8.05
CA SER A 322 17.97 -2.23 -8.25
C SER A 322 17.46 -2.86 -6.95
N VAL A 323 16.30 -2.40 -6.50
CA VAL A 323 15.56 -2.97 -5.37
C VAL A 323 14.67 -4.10 -5.90
N LEU A 324 14.80 -5.31 -5.36
CA LEU A 324 14.00 -6.46 -5.76
C LEU A 324 12.70 -6.49 -4.93
N GLY A 325 11.56 -6.58 -5.61
CA GLY A 325 10.23 -6.50 -5.01
C GLY A 325 9.39 -7.77 -5.23
N ALA A 326 8.18 -7.61 -5.77
CA ALA A 326 7.25 -8.71 -5.98
C ALA A 326 7.83 -9.81 -6.89
N LEU A 327 7.57 -11.07 -6.55
CA LEU A 327 8.00 -12.24 -7.29
C LEU A 327 6.78 -13.14 -7.56
N ALA A 328 6.53 -13.45 -8.82
CA ALA A 328 5.54 -14.45 -9.23
C ALA A 328 6.24 -15.66 -9.88
N ILE A 329 5.66 -16.85 -9.73
CA ILE A 329 6.14 -18.08 -10.38
C ILE A 329 5.34 -18.27 -11.67
N GLU A 330 6.02 -18.34 -12.80
CA GLU A 330 5.39 -18.44 -14.10
C GLU A 330 5.88 -19.70 -14.82
N GLY A 331 5.07 -20.76 -14.75
CA GLY A 331 5.53 -22.09 -15.16
C GLY A 331 6.71 -22.54 -14.30
N ASP A 332 7.83 -22.88 -14.95
CA ASP A 332 9.09 -23.21 -14.27
C ASP A 332 10.00 -21.98 -14.09
N GLY A 333 9.54 -20.79 -14.48
CA GLY A 333 10.31 -19.55 -14.43
C GLY A 333 9.89 -18.63 -13.28
N LEU A 334 10.57 -17.50 -13.20
CA LEU A 334 10.31 -16.43 -12.24
C LEU A 334 10.04 -15.13 -12.98
N LEU A 335 9.04 -14.40 -12.52
CA LEU A 335 8.74 -13.04 -12.95
C LEU A 335 8.94 -12.10 -11.76
N LEU A 336 9.98 -11.28 -11.83
CA LEU A 336 10.43 -10.42 -10.74
C LEU A 336 10.16 -8.95 -11.08
N ALA A 337 9.43 -8.25 -10.23
CA ALA A 337 9.39 -6.80 -10.24
C ALA A 337 10.68 -6.25 -9.60
N ALA A 338 11.44 -5.50 -10.38
CA ALA A 338 12.67 -4.87 -9.94
C ALA A 338 12.56 -3.36 -10.14
N SER A 339 12.93 -2.58 -9.13
CA SER A 339 12.79 -1.14 -9.12
C SER A 339 14.14 -0.45 -9.22
N THR A 340 14.28 0.52 -10.12
CA THR A 340 15.40 1.47 -10.10
C THR A 340 14.83 2.82 -9.70
N VAL A 341 15.06 3.22 -8.45
CA VAL A 341 14.57 4.49 -7.89
C VAL A 341 13.05 4.63 -8.06
N ALA A 342 12.29 3.67 -7.51
CA ALA A 342 10.83 3.61 -7.54
C ALA A 342 10.18 3.49 -8.94
N VAL A 343 10.97 3.31 -10.01
CA VAL A 343 10.46 2.96 -11.34
C VAL A 343 10.68 1.48 -11.58
N ASP A 344 9.58 0.76 -11.81
CA ASP A 344 9.60 -0.68 -11.91
C ASP A 344 9.77 -1.17 -13.34
N ARG A 345 10.46 -2.30 -13.47
CA ARG A 345 10.48 -3.16 -14.64
C ARG A 345 10.18 -4.59 -14.23
N LEU A 346 9.70 -5.40 -15.17
CA LEU A 346 9.62 -6.84 -14.94
C LEU A 346 10.83 -7.55 -15.56
N GLU A 347 11.45 -8.41 -14.78
CA GLU A 347 12.57 -9.25 -15.20
C GLU A 347 12.13 -10.71 -15.17
N ARG A 348 12.34 -11.42 -16.28
CA ARG A 348 12.08 -12.85 -16.40
C ARG A 348 13.37 -13.61 -16.13
N TYR A 349 13.27 -14.67 -15.33
CA TYR A 349 14.36 -15.60 -15.07
C TYR A 349 13.89 -17.04 -15.27
N ALA A 350 14.79 -17.91 -15.69
CA ALA A 350 14.59 -19.35 -15.56
C ALA A 350 14.63 -19.77 -14.08
N ALA A 351 14.17 -20.98 -13.76
CA ALA A 351 14.23 -21.53 -12.40
C ALA A 351 15.62 -21.39 -11.74
N ASP A 352 16.70 -21.56 -12.49
CA ASP A 352 18.07 -21.51 -11.96
C ASP A 352 18.62 -20.08 -11.77
N GLY A 353 17.83 -19.05 -12.09
CA GLY A 353 18.25 -17.65 -12.01
C GLY A 353 18.93 -17.14 -13.26
N THR A 354 18.94 -17.91 -14.35
CA THR A 354 19.42 -17.42 -15.66
C THR A 354 18.47 -16.34 -16.18
N PRO A 355 18.94 -15.12 -16.51
CA PRO A 355 18.10 -14.08 -17.09
C PRO A 355 17.47 -14.53 -18.41
N ALA A 356 16.16 -14.34 -18.55
CA ALA A 356 15.35 -14.78 -19.69
C ALA A 356 14.64 -13.64 -20.43
N GLY A 357 14.71 -12.40 -19.92
CA GLY A 357 14.19 -11.22 -20.60
C GLY A 357 13.82 -10.11 -19.64
N THR A 358 13.46 -8.95 -20.21
CA THR A 358 12.99 -7.80 -19.45
C THR A 358 11.81 -7.17 -20.18
N VAL A 359 10.78 -6.80 -19.44
CA VAL A 359 9.63 -6.06 -19.95
C VAL A 359 9.72 -4.63 -19.41
N ASP A 360 9.88 -3.69 -20.34
CA ASP A 360 9.87 -2.26 -20.04
C ASP A 360 8.42 -1.80 -19.79
N LEU A 361 8.20 -1.17 -18.63
CA LEU A 361 6.91 -0.61 -18.24
C LEU A 361 6.82 0.90 -18.49
N GLY A 362 7.93 1.54 -18.88
CA GLY A 362 8.09 2.99 -18.87
C GLY A 362 8.26 3.55 -17.45
N VAL A 363 7.89 4.82 -17.24
CA VAL A 363 7.82 5.42 -15.90
C VAL A 363 6.55 4.94 -15.20
N ALA A 364 6.63 3.76 -14.59
CA ALA A 364 5.51 3.04 -14.02
C ALA A 364 5.88 2.32 -12.71
N ALA A 365 4.86 1.92 -11.98
CA ALA A 365 4.97 1.02 -10.84
C ALA A 365 4.13 -0.25 -11.07
N VAL A 366 4.56 -1.36 -10.48
CA VAL A 366 3.77 -2.59 -10.40
C VAL A 366 2.91 -2.51 -9.14
N VAL A 367 1.61 -2.27 -9.30
CA VAL A 367 0.64 -2.16 -8.20
C VAL A 367 0.28 -3.55 -7.66
N SER A 368 0.15 -4.52 -8.54
CA SER A 368 -0.15 -5.91 -8.22
C SER A 368 0.40 -6.80 -9.33
N LEU A 369 0.94 -7.96 -8.97
CA LEU A 369 1.53 -8.93 -9.88
C LEU A 369 1.14 -10.32 -9.40
N ASP A 370 0.61 -11.14 -10.30
CA ASP A 370 0.38 -12.54 -10.01
C ASP A 370 0.52 -13.40 -11.26
N ALA A 371 0.92 -14.65 -11.07
CA ALA A 371 1.05 -15.63 -12.14
C ALA A 371 0.72 -17.03 -11.64
N ASP A 372 0.01 -17.79 -12.47
CA ASP A 372 -0.26 -19.21 -12.25
C ASP A 372 -0.50 -19.92 -13.58
N GLU A 373 -0.16 -21.20 -13.65
CA GLU A 373 -0.36 -22.08 -14.82
C GLU A 373 0.05 -21.46 -16.19
N GLY A 374 1.10 -20.64 -16.21
CA GLY A 374 1.61 -19.98 -17.42
C GLY A 374 0.80 -18.77 -17.89
N GLN A 375 -0.09 -18.24 -17.06
CA GLN A 375 -0.70 -16.92 -17.21
C GLN A 375 -0.05 -15.96 -16.22
N ALA A 376 0.29 -14.75 -16.66
CA ALA A 376 0.84 -13.70 -15.81
C ALA A 376 0.09 -12.39 -16.03
N PHE A 377 -0.32 -11.76 -14.93
CA PHE A 377 -1.07 -10.51 -14.95
C PHE A 377 -0.43 -9.49 -14.03
N LEU A 378 -0.49 -8.22 -14.45
CA LEU A 378 -0.05 -7.11 -13.61
C LEU A 378 -1.04 -5.94 -13.69
N ALA A 379 -1.17 -5.24 -12.57
CA ALA A 379 -1.79 -3.94 -12.48
C ALA A 379 -0.71 -2.86 -12.55
N ARG A 380 -0.70 -2.04 -13.61
CA ARG A 380 0.33 -1.03 -13.86
C ARG A 380 -0.11 0.36 -13.40
N GLY A 381 0.62 0.95 -12.46
CA GLY A 381 0.43 2.32 -12.03
C GLY A 381 1.22 3.34 -12.85
N THR A 382 0.64 4.52 -13.09
CA THR A 382 1.33 5.70 -13.64
C THR A 382 0.74 6.97 -13.01
N PHE A 383 1.48 8.09 -13.03
CA PHE A 383 0.92 9.38 -12.56
C PHE A 383 -0.14 9.99 -13.50
N GLY A 384 -0.14 9.61 -14.79
CA GLY A 384 -0.91 10.27 -15.83
C GLY A 384 -2.24 9.61 -16.19
N ALA A 385 -2.43 8.34 -15.83
CA ALA A 385 -3.63 7.58 -16.14
C ALA A 385 -3.99 6.61 -15.00
N PRO A 386 -5.28 6.19 -14.90
CA PRO A 386 -5.67 5.09 -14.02
C PRO A 386 -4.92 3.79 -14.29
N VAL A 387 -4.94 2.90 -13.31
CA VAL A 387 -4.22 1.62 -13.34
C VAL A 387 -4.69 0.75 -14.50
N ASP A 388 -3.75 0.29 -15.33
CA ASP A 388 -4.02 -0.67 -16.42
C ASP A 388 -3.95 -2.11 -15.89
N LEU A 389 -4.92 -2.93 -16.28
CA LEU A 389 -4.84 -4.38 -16.09
C LEU A 389 -4.22 -5.02 -17.34
N LEU A 390 -3.05 -5.63 -17.22
CA LEU A 390 -2.27 -6.14 -18.35
C LEU A 390 -1.99 -7.64 -18.20
N HIS A 391 -2.13 -8.38 -19.30
CA HIS A 391 -1.57 -9.72 -19.45
C HIS A 391 -0.13 -9.61 -19.99
N VAL A 392 0.80 -10.34 -19.37
CA VAL A 392 2.20 -10.38 -19.78
C VAL A 392 2.42 -11.60 -20.66
N ALA A 393 2.54 -11.40 -21.97
CA ALA A 393 2.82 -12.50 -22.89
C ALA A 393 4.23 -13.10 -22.64
N PRO A 394 4.46 -14.38 -22.99
CA PRO A 394 5.77 -15.03 -22.84
C PRO A 394 6.91 -14.33 -23.59
N ASP A 395 6.61 -13.62 -24.68
CA ASP A 395 7.60 -12.83 -25.44
C ASP A 395 7.88 -11.44 -24.84
N GLY A 396 7.22 -11.11 -23.72
CA GLY A 396 7.31 -9.82 -23.04
C GLY A 396 6.32 -8.77 -23.52
N THR A 397 5.47 -9.07 -24.51
CA THR A 397 4.42 -8.14 -24.96
C THR A 397 3.37 -7.94 -23.88
N LEU A 398 2.97 -6.69 -23.64
CA LEU A 398 1.89 -6.34 -22.72
C LEU A 398 0.58 -6.17 -23.49
N HIS A 399 -0.43 -6.95 -23.11
CA HIS A 399 -1.77 -6.85 -23.68
C HIS A 399 -2.75 -6.29 -22.64
N LEU A 400 -3.48 -5.24 -22.99
CA LEU A 400 -4.56 -4.73 -22.14
C LEU A 400 -5.64 -5.81 -21.95
N TRP A 401 -5.98 -6.08 -20.68
CA TRP A 401 -6.94 -7.10 -20.27
C TRP A 401 -8.22 -6.49 -19.69
N GLY A 402 -8.75 -5.51 -20.40
CA GLY A 402 -9.93 -4.74 -20.01
C GLY A 402 -10.24 -3.66 -21.03
N ASP A 403 -11.15 -2.76 -20.67
CA ASP A 403 -11.49 -1.62 -21.51
C ASP A 403 -10.49 -0.47 -21.30
N PRO A 404 -10.03 0.20 -22.36
CA PRO A 404 -9.12 1.33 -22.23
C PRO A 404 -9.85 2.53 -21.62
N VAL A 405 -9.12 3.31 -20.81
CA VAL A 405 -9.60 4.61 -20.34
C VAL A 405 -9.67 5.59 -21.51
N ASP A 406 -10.69 6.44 -21.53
CA ASP A 406 -10.80 7.52 -22.52
C ASP A 406 -9.66 8.53 -22.32
N ALA A 407 -8.66 8.49 -23.19
CA ALA A 407 -7.50 9.38 -23.11
C ALA A 407 -7.86 10.87 -23.24
N SER A 408 -9.02 11.22 -23.81
CA SER A 408 -9.41 12.62 -24.03
C SER A 408 -9.70 13.41 -22.75
N VAL A 409 -9.95 12.71 -21.64
CA VAL A 409 -10.20 13.34 -20.32
C VAL A 409 -8.93 13.50 -19.49
N LEU A 410 -7.84 12.85 -19.90
CA LEU A 410 -6.54 12.84 -19.23
C LEU A 410 -5.64 13.96 -19.78
N PRO A 411 -4.85 14.63 -18.93
CA PRO A 411 -3.81 15.53 -19.42
C PRO A 411 -2.63 14.72 -19.97
N GLU A 412 -2.03 15.18 -21.06
CA GLU A 412 -0.71 14.69 -21.47
C GLU A 412 0.34 15.27 -20.52
N LEU A 413 1.01 14.40 -19.76
CA LEU A 413 1.99 14.79 -18.76
C LEU A 413 3.42 14.56 -19.25
N ALA A 414 4.29 15.53 -18.98
CA ALA A 414 5.73 15.32 -18.93
C ALA A 414 6.11 14.99 -17.48
N VAL A 415 6.66 13.80 -17.26
CA VAL A 415 7.18 13.35 -15.97
C VAL A 415 8.68 13.12 -16.11
N ARG A 416 9.47 13.79 -15.27
CA ARG A 416 10.91 13.57 -15.18
C ARG A 416 11.30 13.18 -13.77
N GLN A 417 12.24 12.26 -13.65
CA GLN A 417 12.93 12.01 -12.39
C GLN A 417 14.19 12.87 -12.34
N VAL A 418 14.37 13.58 -11.23
CA VAL A 418 15.54 14.39 -10.93
C VAL A 418 16.14 14.02 -9.59
N PHE A 419 17.34 14.52 -9.33
CA PHE A 419 18.07 14.26 -8.11
C PHE A 419 18.66 15.56 -7.59
N TYR A 420 18.39 15.87 -6.33
CA TYR A 420 18.89 17.07 -5.67
C TYR A 420 19.73 16.70 -4.44
N PRO A 421 20.74 17.51 -4.06
CA PRO A 421 21.50 17.26 -2.84
C PRO A 421 20.69 17.65 -1.60
N SER A 422 20.64 16.77 -0.60
CA SER A 422 20.21 17.09 0.76
C SER A 422 21.29 17.87 1.52
N LEU A 423 21.01 18.27 2.76
CA LEU A 423 21.91 19.05 3.62
C LEU A 423 23.28 18.38 3.84
N ASP A 424 23.30 17.04 3.90
CA ASP A 424 24.53 16.25 4.05
C ASP A 424 25.17 15.82 2.72
N GLY A 425 24.65 16.30 1.59
CA GLY A 425 25.12 15.99 0.24
C GLY A 425 24.54 14.72 -0.38
N THR A 426 23.70 13.95 0.35
CA THR A 426 23.00 12.78 -0.20
C THR A 426 22.13 13.20 -1.39
N ARG A 427 22.19 12.50 -2.52
CA ARG A 427 21.33 12.77 -3.67
C ARG A 427 19.96 12.13 -3.45
N ILE A 428 18.92 12.96 -3.34
CA ILE A 428 17.53 12.52 -3.12
C ILE A 428 16.78 12.55 -4.46
N PRO A 429 16.08 11.46 -4.84
CA PRO A 429 15.27 11.41 -6.04
C PRO A 429 13.97 12.19 -5.87
N MET A 430 13.46 12.75 -6.96
CA MET A 430 12.16 13.40 -7.00
C MET A 430 11.55 13.30 -8.39
N PHE A 431 10.28 12.95 -8.47
CA PHE A 431 9.50 13.11 -9.69
C PHE A 431 9.00 14.54 -9.79
N VAL A 432 9.10 15.13 -10.98
CA VAL A 432 8.51 16.43 -11.31
C VAL A 432 7.60 16.23 -12.52
N ALA A 433 6.30 16.44 -12.31
CA ALA A 433 5.25 16.28 -13.29
C ALA A 433 4.60 17.62 -13.63
N HIS A 434 4.34 17.84 -14.91
CA HIS A 434 3.55 18.97 -15.41
C HIS A 434 2.91 18.60 -16.76
N ARG A 435 2.00 19.45 -17.24
CA ARG A 435 1.43 19.27 -18.59
C ARG A 435 2.53 19.40 -19.65
N ALA A 436 2.52 18.54 -20.67
CA ALA A 436 3.62 18.43 -21.62
C ALA A 436 3.94 19.71 -22.41
N ASP A 437 2.93 20.56 -22.65
CA ASP A 437 3.04 21.86 -23.34
C ASP A 437 3.40 23.03 -22.39
N VAL A 438 3.55 22.78 -21.09
CA VAL A 438 3.89 23.79 -20.08
C VAL A 438 5.39 23.73 -19.78
N THR A 439 6.07 24.87 -19.87
CA THR A 439 7.43 25.04 -19.34
C THR A 439 7.34 25.70 -17.96
N PRO A 440 7.78 25.04 -16.88
CA PRO A 440 7.83 25.65 -15.55
C PRO A 440 8.68 26.92 -15.50
N THR A 441 8.24 27.91 -14.74
CA THR A 441 8.95 29.16 -14.45
C THR A 441 8.83 29.50 -12.96
N PRO A 442 9.56 30.50 -12.45
CA PRO A 442 9.38 30.95 -11.08
C PRO A 442 7.94 31.38 -10.73
N ASP A 443 7.12 31.77 -11.72
CA ASP A 443 5.71 32.13 -11.48
C ASP A 443 4.75 30.93 -11.47
N THR A 444 5.23 29.73 -11.83
CA THR A 444 4.41 28.52 -11.92
C THR A 444 4.02 28.01 -10.53
N PRO A 445 2.72 27.84 -10.22
CA PRO A 445 2.29 27.22 -8.98
C PRO A 445 2.75 25.77 -8.87
N LEU A 446 3.33 25.40 -7.72
CA LEU A 446 3.88 24.07 -7.51
C LEU A 446 3.37 23.45 -6.20
N ILE A 447 2.99 22.18 -6.24
CA ILE A 447 2.72 21.36 -5.06
C ILE A 447 3.86 20.35 -4.89
N LEU A 448 4.51 20.36 -3.73
CA LEU A 448 5.52 19.39 -3.33
C LEU A 448 4.94 18.43 -2.30
N THR A 449 5.31 17.15 -2.39
CA THR A 449 4.93 16.09 -1.45
C THR A 449 6.05 15.12 -1.19
N GLY A 450 5.91 14.37 -0.09
CA GLY A 450 6.73 13.21 0.23
C GLY A 450 6.19 12.52 1.49
N TYR A 451 6.66 11.31 1.72
CA TYR A 451 6.31 10.50 2.89
C TYR A 451 7.53 10.24 3.79
N GLY A 452 8.55 9.55 3.28
CA GLY A 452 9.82 9.34 3.98
C GLY A 452 9.73 8.50 5.25
N GLY A 453 9.25 7.27 5.13
CA GLY A 453 9.15 6.33 6.26
C GLY A 453 8.56 4.98 5.87
N PHE A 454 8.69 4.01 6.79
CA PHE A 454 7.99 2.72 6.74
C PHE A 454 8.31 1.85 5.51
N ALA A 455 9.50 2.03 4.92
CA ALA A 455 9.89 1.33 3.70
C ALA A 455 8.89 1.53 2.54
N ILE A 456 8.24 2.70 2.47
CA ILE A 456 7.36 3.08 1.36
C ILE A 456 8.15 3.91 0.35
N ALA A 457 8.24 3.41 -0.89
CA ALA A 457 8.78 4.17 -2.01
C ALA A 457 7.72 5.06 -2.66
N GLU A 458 8.11 6.25 -3.10
CA GLU A 458 7.25 7.16 -3.86
C GLU A 458 7.17 6.75 -5.34
N SER A 459 6.41 5.70 -5.65
CA SER A 459 6.33 5.12 -7.00
C SER A 459 5.24 5.76 -7.89
N PRO A 460 5.35 5.66 -9.23
CA PRO A 460 4.30 6.11 -10.15
C PRO A 460 2.95 5.40 -9.95
N VAL A 461 2.00 6.08 -9.31
CA VAL A 461 0.63 5.60 -9.10
C VAL A 461 -0.40 6.65 -9.51
N TRP A 462 -1.63 6.20 -9.81
CA TRP A 462 -2.69 7.10 -10.28
C TRP A 462 -3.07 8.11 -9.20
N MET A 463 -2.88 9.40 -9.49
CA MET A 463 -3.14 10.51 -8.58
C MET A 463 -4.05 11.54 -9.25
N PRO A 464 -5.39 11.45 -9.08
CA PRO A 464 -6.35 12.38 -9.69
C PRO A 464 -6.06 13.85 -9.36
N ASN A 465 -5.57 14.14 -8.16
CA ASN A 465 -5.16 15.47 -7.72
C ASN A 465 -3.94 15.99 -8.49
N LEU A 466 -2.93 15.15 -8.73
CA LEU A 466 -1.77 15.50 -9.56
C LEU A 466 -2.22 15.80 -10.99
N ALA A 467 -3.00 14.89 -11.60
CA ALA A 467 -3.51 15.07 -12.95
C ALA A 467 -4.36 16.35 -13.09
N ALA A 468 -5.25 16.62 -12.12
CA ALA A 468 -6.04 17.86 -12.10
C ALA A 468 -5.16 19.11 -12.01
N TRP A 469 -4.15 19.09 -11.14
CA TRP A 469 -3.26 20.22 -10.90
C TRP A 469 -2.38 20.52 -12.12
N CYS A 470 -1.77 19.49 -12.70
CA CYS A 470 -0.98 19.62 -13.92
C CYS A 470 -1.83 20.09 -15.10
N ALA A 471 -3.06 19.57 -15.26
CA ALA A 471 -3.99 20.02 -16.30
C ALA A 471 -4.27 21.54 -16.21
N ALA A 472 -4.30 22.10 -14.99
CA ALA A 472 -4.49 23.52 -14.73
C ALA A 472 -3.22 24.37 -14.92
N GLY A 473 -2.11 23.78 -15.37
CA GLY A 473 -0.83 24.45 -15.62
C GLY A 473 0.11 24.50 -14.41
N GLY A 474 -0.20 23.79 -13.33
CA GLY A 474 0.67 23.65 -12.18
C GLY A 474 1.74 22.59 -12.36
N VAL A 475 2.73 22.62 -11.47
CA VAL A 475 3.76 21.56 -11.34
C VAL A 475 3.46 20.75 -10.07
N TYR A 476 3.69 19.45 -10.15
CA TYR A 476 3.61 18.55 -9.01
C TYR A 476 4.96 17.87 -8.80
N ALA A 477 5.47 17.88 -7.58
CA ALA A 477 6.75 17.28 -7.23
C ALA A 477 6.58 16.27 -6.10
N ILE A 478 7.19 15.09 -6.24
CA ILE A 478 7.07 13.97 -5.30
C ILE A 478 8.49 13.54 -4.95
N ALA A 479 8.93 13.82 -3.72
CA ALA A 479 10.29 13.57 -3.27
C ALA A 479 10.39 12.20 -2.58
N GLY A 480 11.27 11.34 -3.10
CA GLY A 480 11.58 10.02 -2.53
C GLY A 480 12.58 10.12 -1.39
N LEU A 481 12.10 10.64 -0.26
CA LEU A 481 12.92 10.98 0.92
C LEU A 481 13.50 9.71 1.59
N ARG A 482 14.62 9.86 2.31
CA ARG A 482 15.11 8.79 3.20
C ARG A 482 14.03 8.35 4.18
N GLY A 483 14.13 7.11 4.65
CA GLY A 483 13.05 6.45 5.37
C GLY A 483 12.06 5.72 4.44
N GLY A 484 11.99 6.11 3.16
CA GLY A 484 11.33 5.35 2.11
C GLY A 484 12.14 4.13 1.67
N TYR A 485 11.94 3.68 0.43
CA TYR A 485 12.52 2.42 -0.08
C TYR A 485 13.08 2.52 -1.51
N GLU A 486 13.30 3.74 -2.00
CA GLU A 486 13.81 4.03 -3.35
C GLU A 486 15.16 3.36 -3.63
N TYR A 487 15.98 3.15 -2.59
CA TYR A 487 17.26 2.45 -2.61
C TYR A 487 17.35 1.34 -1.54
N GLY A 488 16.23 0.66 -1.30
CA GLY A 488 16.17 -0.51 -0.42
C GLY A 488 16.34 -0.18 1.07
N GLU A 489 16.70 -1.20 1.85
CA GLU A 489 16.66 -1.15 3.31
C GLU A 489 17.65 -0.12 3.90
N ALA A 490 18.80 0.09 3.25
CA ALA A 490 19.75 1.14 3.66
C ALA A 490 19.10 2.54 3.64
N TRP A 491 18.24 2.81 2.65
CA TRP A 491 17.51 4.08 2.54
C TRP A 491 16.46 4.25 3.64
N HIS A 492 15.75 3.15 3.95
CA HIS A 492 14.78 3.09 5.04
C HIS A 492 15.45 3.36 6.40
N GLN A 493 16.54 2.64 6.70
CA GLN A 493 17.29 2.79 7.95
C GLN A 493 17.88 4.20 8.11
N ALA A 494 18.23 4.85 7.00
CA ALA A 494 18.77 6.21 6.99
C ALA A 494 17.75 7.30 7.36
N GLY A 495 16.44 7.00 7.44
CA GLY A 495 15.40 7.98 7.76
C GLY A 495 14.49 7.63 8.94
N ARG A 496 14.87 6.65 9.78
CA ARG A 496 14.04 6.22 10.94
C ARG A 496 14.74 6.40 12.29
N ARG A 497 13.94 6.31 13.36
CA ARG A 497 14.40 6.42 14.76
C ARG A 497 15.25 7.70 14.95
N ALA A 498 16.47 7.57 15.47
CA ALA A 498 17.38 8.69 15.70
C ALA A 498 17.76 9.46 14.41
N ASN A 499 17.59 8.84 13.23
CA ASN A 499 17.88 9.47 11.94
C ASN A 499 16.68 10.22 11.33
N LYS A 500 15.52 10.28 12.01
CA LYS A 500 14.28 10.82 11.42
C LYS A 500 14.41 12.28 10.96
N GLN A 501 15.28 13.08 11.57
CA GLN A 501 15.55 14.45 11.14
C GLN A 501 16.04 14.54 9.68
N ARG A 502 16.78 13.53 9.20
CA ARG A 502 17.28 13.48 7.81
C ARG A 502 16.15 13.51 6.79
N VAL A 503 15.00 12.93 7.11
CA VAL A 503 13.81 12.97 6.26
C VAL A 503 13.30 14.41 6.09
N PHE A 504 13.28 15.17 7.18
CA PHE A 504 12.85 16.56 7.16
C PHE A 504 13.86 17.43 6.40
N ASP A 505 15.15 17.18 6.59
CA ASP A 505 16.23 17.87 5.88
C ASP A 505 16.16 17.61 4.36
N ASP A 506 15.89 16.35 3.96
CA ASP A 506 15.67 15.98 2.56
C ASP A 506 14.50 16.75 1.95
N PHE A 507 13.40 16.91 2.69
CA PHE A 507 12.22 17.60 2.20
C PHE A 507 12.43 19.12 2.09
N HIS A 508 13.10 19.72 3.08
CA HIS A 508 13.49 21.12 3.04
C HIS A 508 14.39 21.42 1.83
N ALA A 509 15.36 20.54 1.58
CA ALA A 509 16.25 20.66 0.42
C ALA A 509 15.49 20.52 -0.90
N ALA A 510 14.45 19.68 -0.98
CA ALA A 510 13.61 19.56 -2.17
C ALA A 510 12.94 20.90 -2.52
N ALA A 511 12.32 21.53 -1.52
CA ALA A 511 11.66 22.82 -1.67
C ALA A 511 12.64 23.92 -2.12
N ASP A 512 13.82 23.98 -1.49
CA ASP A 512 14.85 24.97 -1.82
C ASP A 512 15.44 24.74 -3.22
N TRP A 513 15.60 23.47 -3.62
CA TRP A 513 16.08 23.11 -4.96
C TRP A 513 15.07 23.47 -6.05
N LEU A 514 13.77 23.20 -5.85
CA LEU A 514 12.72 23.55 -6.83
C LEU A 514 12.65 25.06 -7.10
N VAL A 515 12.85 25.89 -6.07
CA VAL A 515 12.93 27.35 -6.22
C VAL A 515 14.21 27.75 -6.96
N THR A 516 15.35 27.15 -6.61
CA THR A 516 16.65 27.47 -7.21
C THR A 516 16.71 27.12 -8.70
N GLU A 517 16.14 25.98 -9.10
CA GLU A 517 16.04 25.55 -10.49
C GLU A 517 14.96 26.30 -11.28
N GLY A 518 14.28 27.28 -10.66
CA GLY A 518 13.27 28.10 -11.31
C GLY A 518 12.01 27.32 -11.71
N CYS A 519 11.72 26.19 -11.05
CA CYS A 519 10.48 25.45 -11.26
C CYS A 519 9.27 26.19 -10.65
N THR A 520 9.52 27.02 -9.64
CA THR A 520 8.54 27.85 -8.92
C THR A 520 9.25 28.94 -8.11
N SER A 521 8.51 29.81 -7.42
CA SER A 521 9.02 30.73 -6.40
C SER A 521 8.50 30.31 -5.03
N ARG A 522 9.08 30.86 -3.96
CA ARG A 522 8.64 30.56 -2.59
C ARG A 522 7.16 30.87 -2.40
N GLU A 523 6.70 31.98 -2.96
CA GLU A 523 5.31 32.47 -2.88
C GLU A 523 4.32 31.62 -3.71
N ARG A 524 4.83 30.75 -4.58
CA ARG A 524 4.05 29.89 -5.47
C ARG A 524 4.14 28.41 -5.08
N LEU A 525 4.88 28.08 -4.04
CA LEU A 525 5.04 26.74 -3.52
C LEU A 525 3.97 26.40 -2.47
N ALA A 526 3.37 25.22 -2.58
CA ALA A 526 2.60 24.59 -1.53
C ALA A 526 3.20 23.22 -1.21
N VAL A 527 3.04 22.76 0.04
CA VAL A 527 3.50 21.45 0.48
C VAL A 527 2.33 20.66 1.07
N HIS A 528 2.33 19.34 0.88
CA HIS A 528 1.34 18.47 1.53
C HIS A 528 1.90 17.08 1.85
N GLY A 529 1.21 16.39 2.76
CA GLY A 529 1.52 15.02 3.17
C GLY A 529 0.49 14.48 4.17
N GLY A 530 0.30 13.16 4.18
CA GLY A 530 -0.68 12.45 5.01
C GLY A 530 -0.05 11.40 5.92
N SER A 531 -0.65 11.12 7.08
CA SER A 531 -0.14 10.12 8.05
C SER A 531 1.29 10.47 8.52
N ASN A 532 2.30 9.66 8.23
CA ASN A 532 3.70 10.04 8.43
C ASN A 532 4.17 11.20 7.53
N GLY A 533 3.56 11.39 6.36
CA GLY A 533 3.68 12.63 5.59
C GLY A 533 3.03 13.82 6.31
N GLY A 534 2.04 13.59 7.18
CA GLY A 534 1.47 14.59 8.07
C GLY A 534 2.45 15.00 9.19
N LEU A 535 3.17 14.03 9.77
CA LEU A 535 4.32 14.30 10.64
C LEU A 535 5.36 15.16 9.90
N LEU A 536 5.69 14.80 8.66
CA LEU A 536 6.60 15.58 7.80
C LEU A 536 6.12 17.03 7.64
N MET A 537 4.84 17.25 7.35
CA MET A 537 4.28 18.60 7.25
C MET A 537 4.35 19.36 8.59
N GLY A 538 4.05 18.68 9.70
CA GLY A 538 4.16 19.25 11.05
C GLY A 538 5.59 19.68 11.39
N ALA A 539 6.58 18.85 11.06
CA ALA A 539 7.99 19.19 11.20
C ALA A 539 8.38 20.37 10.29
N ALA A 540 7.94 20.36 9.02
CA ALA A 540 8.25 21.42 8.07
C ALA A 540 7.78 22.79 8.56
N ILE A 541 6.52 22.92 9.00
CA ILE A 541 5.98 24.23 9.44
C ILE A 541 6.56 24.71 10.77
N THR A 542 7.04 23.80 11.62
CA THR A 542 7.61 24.15 12.93
C THR A 542 9.11 24.45 12.86
N GLN A 543 9.84 23.82 11.94
CA GLN A 543 11.28 24.04 11.73
C GLN A 543 11.57 25.13 10.69
N ARG A 544 10.79 25.17 9.60
CA ARG A 544 10.93 26.09 8.46
C ARG A 544 9.57 26.71 8.10
N PRO A 545 9.01 27.61 8.95
CA PRO A 545 7.75 28.29 8.64
C PRO A 545 7.82 29.17 7.38
N ASP A 546 9.03 29.48 6.90
CA ASP A 546 9.30 30.19 5.65
C ASP A 546 9.26 29.29 4.40
N LEU A 547 9.15 27.96 4.56
CA LEU A 547 9.35 26.99 3.48
C LEU A 547 8.33 27.12 2.34
N ALA A 548 7.06 27.37 2.68
CA ALA A 548 5.96 27.52 1.75
C ALA A 548 4.81 28.31 2.40
N PRO A 549 4.10 29.18 1.65
CA PRO A 549 2.94 29.93 2.14
C PRO A 549 1.69 29.05 2.40
N ALA A 550 1.64 27.82 1.87
CA ALA A 550 0.49 26.93 2.03
C ALA A 550 0.94 25.49 2.36
N VAL A 551 0.33 24.92 3.41
CA VAL A 551 0.60 23.55 3.87
C VAL A 551 -0.71 22.79 4.05
N TRP A 552 -0.81 21.59 3.47
CA TRP A 552 -1.90 20.65 3.73
C TRP A 552 -1.37 19.45 4.51
N CYS A 553 -1.68 19.43 5.81
CA CYS A 553 -1.31 18.37 6.75
C CYS A 553 -2.51 17.44 6.96
N ALA A 554 -2.48 16.23 6.38
CA ALA A 554 -3.60 15.29 6.39
C ALA A 554 -3.39 14.16 7.42
N VAL A 555 -4.44 13.78 8.15
CA VAL A 555 -4.46 12.68 9.15
C VAL A 555 -3.14 12.49 9.91
N PRO A 556 -2.62 13.53 10.59
CA PRO A 556 -1.21 13.58 10.93
C PRO A 556 -0.86 12.96 12.29
N LEU A 557 0.37 12.46 12.43
CA LEU A 557 1.00 12.14 13.71
C LEU A 557 1.81 13.35 14.20
N LEU A 558 1.32 14.09 15.19
CA LEU A 558 1.95 15.34 15.62
C LEU A 558 2.43 15.33 17.08
N ASP A 559 1.81 14.54 17.96
CA ASP A 559 2.35 14.27 19.29
C ASP A 559 3.21 13.00 19.26
N MET A 560 4.50 13.18 18.98
CA MET A 560 5.44 12.07 18.88
C MET A 560 5.84 11.47 20.23
N ILE A 561 5.39 12.03 21.34
CA ILE A 561 5.63 11.49 22.69
C ILE A 561 4.51 10.53 23.08
N ARG A 562 3.28 10.86 22.69
CA ARG A 562 2.08 10.13 23.12
C ARG A 562 1.47 9.22 22.07
N PHE A 563 1.86 9.33 20.79
CA PHE A 563 1.30 8.48 19.72
C PHE A 563 1.23 6.97 20.04
N PRO A 564 2.17 6.32 20.79
CA PRO A 564 2.07 4.89 21.07
C PRO A 564 0.93 4.51 22.03
N GLN A 565 0.26 5.49 22.64
CA GLN A 565 -0.87 5.26 23.57
C GLN A 565 -2.21 5.14 22.83
N PHE A 566 -2.23 5.39 21.54
CA PHE A 566 -3.43 5.40 20.71
C PHE A 566 -3.30 4.34 19.63
N LEU A 567 -4.43 3.74 19.26
CA LEU A 567 -4.51 2.96 18.03
C LEU A 567 -4.23 3.91 16.87
N ILE A 568 -3.29 3.53 16.00
CA ILE A 568 -3.10 4.20 14.73
C ILE A 568 -4.32 3.83 13.90
N ALA A 569 -5.18 4.82 13.62
CA ALA A 569 -6.36 4.67 12.77
C ALA A 569 -5.97 4.56 11.30
#